data_AF-A0A0N1DFH9-F1
#
_entry.id   AF-A0A0N1DFH9-F1
#
_cell.length_a   1.000
_cell.length_b   1.000
_cell.length_c   1.000
_cell.angle_alpha   90.00
_cell.angle_beta   90.00
_cell.angle_gamma   90.00
#
_symmetry.space_group_name_H-M   'P 1'
#
loop_
_entity.id
_entity.type
_entity.pdbx_description
1 polymer ?
#
loop_
_entity_poly.entity_id
_entity_poly.type
_entity_poly.pdbx_seq_one_letter_code
_entity_poly.pdbx_strand_id
1 'polypeptide(L)'
;MDQFEGADMCIEIFNSHFFYKRLTAALNAITPLKKKMPIIEAVTYKTRSETWNGNDWGVSATRIKEPEFQLQREVRAIWYPKYNRPIKPEIINEPLLTQFCREVKI
;
A
#
# COMPACT_ATOMS: atom_id res chain seq x y z
N MET A 1 20.23 2.91 2.13
CA MET A 1 18.96 2.54 1.45
C MET A 1 19.21 1.33 0.54
N ASP A 2 20.21 0.52 0.86
CA ASP A 2 20.91 -0.33 -0.12
C ASP A 2 20.17 -1.65 -0.36
N GLN A 3 19.15 -1.93 0.46
CA GLN A 3 18.34 -3.15 0.42
C GLN A 3 17.38 -3.20 -0.78
N PHE A 4 17.20 -2.08 -1.49
CA PHE A 4 16.25 -1.95 -2.59
C PHE A 4 16.93 -1.55 -3.92
N GLU A 5 18.26 -1.40 -3.95
CA GLU A 5 18.97 -1.16 -5.21
C GLU A 5 18.85 -2.39 -6.14
N GLY A 6 18.49 -2.15 -7.41
CA GLY A 6 18.32 -3.21 -8.41
C GLY A 6 16.99 -3.99 -8.31
N ALA A 7 16.08 -3.60 -7.43
CA ALA A 7 14.77 -4.23 -7.27
C ALA A 7 13.71 -3.76 -8.31
N ASP A 8 14.13 -3.02 -9.34
CA ASP A 8 13.28 -2.57 -10.44
C ASP A 8 12.95 -3.75 -11.36
N MET A 9 11.99 -4.57 -10.94
CA MET A 9 11.40 -5.62 -11.78
C MET A 9 9.95 -5.27 -12.08
N CYS A 10 9.60 -5.34 -13.36
CA CYS A 10 8.23 -5.18 -13.80
C CYS A 10 7.46 -6.48 -13.49
N ILE A 11 6.76 -6.46 -12.36
CA ILE A 11 5.99 -7.59 -11.86
C ILE A 11 4.50 -7.25 -11.91
N GLU A 12 3.70 -8.19 -12.41
CA GLU A 12 2.25 -8.14 -12.36
C GLU A 12 1.73 -9.07 -11.27
N ILE A 13 0.86 -8.56 -10.41
CA ILE A 13 0.06 -9.37 -9.49
C ILE A 13 -1.11 -9.97 -10.28
N PHE A 14 -0.90 -11.11 -10.93
CA PHE A 14 -1.92 -11.76 -11.77
C PHE A 14 -3.09 -12.33 -10.95
N ASN A 15 -2.87 -12.61 -9.67
CA ASN A 15 -3.91 -13.10 -8.77
C ASN A 15 -4.05 -12.23 -7.51
N SER A 16 -4.61 -11.03 -7.70
CA SER A 16 -4.74 -10.00 -6.66
C SER A 16 -5.52 -10.48 -5.44
N HIS A 17 -6.57 -11.30 -5.60
CA HIS A 17 -7.35 -11.79 -4.46
C HIS A 17 -6.49 -12.62 -3.49
N PHE A 18 -5.80 -13.64 -4.00
CA PHE A 18 -4.97 -14.51 -3.15
C PHE A 18 -3.70 -13.81 -2.68
N PHE A 19 -3.12 -12.92 -3.49
CA PHE A 19 -2.02 -12.06 -3.07
C PHE A 19 -2.38 -11.25 -1.82
N TYR A 20 -3.46 -10.45 -1.89
CA TYR A 20 -3.86 -9.61 -0.76
C TYR A 20 -4.35 -10.42 0.43
N LYS A 21 -4.95 -11.60 0.22
CA LYS A 21 -5.30 -12.52 1.31
C LYS A 21 -4.04 -13.00 2.05
N ARG A 22 -2.99 -13.40 1.31
CA ARG A 22 -1.72 -13.85 1.91
C ARG A 22 -0.99 -12.71 2.60
N LEU A 23 -0.92 -11.53 1.96
CA LEU A 23 -0.34 -10.33 2.56
C LEU A 23 -1.05 -9.95 3.86
N THR A 24 -2.38 -10.02 3.86
CA THR A 24 -3.19 -9.76 5.07
C THR A 24 -2.90 -10.76 6.18
N ALA A 25 -2.68 -12.05 5.85
CA ALA A 25 -2.29 -13.04 6.85
C ALA A 25 -0.91 -12.74 7.45
N ALA A 26 0.07 -12.39 6.60
CA ALA A 26 1.40 -12.00 7.05
C ALA A 26 1.37 -10.74 7.94
N LEU A 27 0.61 -9.71 7.52
CA LEU A 27 0.39 -8.49 8.31
C LEU A 27 -0.25 -8.79 9.68
N ASN A 28 -1.28 -9.64 9.72
CA ASN A 28 -1.98 -10.00 10.96
C ASN A 28 -1.07 -10.69 11.99
N ALA A 29 -0.03 -11.38 11.54
CA ALA A 29 0.97 -11.99 12.44
C ALA A 29 1.82 -10.93 13.18
N ILE A 30 1.98 -9.74 12.59
CA ILE A 30 2.74 -8.63 13.15
C ILE A 30 1.80 -7.69 13.93
N THR A 31 0.76 -7.21 13.26
CA THR A 31 -0.24 -6.30 13.82
C THR A 31 -1.64 -6.80 13.47
N PRO A 32 -2.43 -7.29 14.44
CA PRO A 32 -3.80 -7.71 14.19
C PRO A 32 -4.63 -6.60 13.54
N LEU A 33 -5.32 -6.93 12.44
CA LEU A 33 -6.08 -5.98 11.64
C LEU A 33 -7.57 -6.05 11.93
N LYS A 34 -8.27 -4.92 11.78
CA LYS A 34 -9.72 -4.82 11.99
C LYS A 34 -10.53 -5.51 10.89
N LYS A 35 -10.02 -5.51 9.65
CA LYS A 35 -10.66 -6.10 8.47
C LYS A 35 -9.83 -7.27 7.95
N LYS A 36 -10.51 -8.23 7.29
CA LYS A 36 -9.90 -9.42 6.69
C LYS A 36 -9.22 -9.18 5.35
N MET A 37 -9.46 -8.04 4.71
CA MET A 37 -8.86 -7.63 3.43
C MET A 37 -8.54 -6.13 3.48
N PRO A 38 -7.50 -5.68 2.77
CA PRO A 38 -7.20 -4.26 2.64
C PRO A 38 -8.25 -3.57 1.77
N ILE A 39 -8.39 -2.26 1.95
CA ILE A 39 -9.10 -1.40 1.01
C ILE A 39 -8.09 -0.99 -0.06
N ILE A 40 -8.40 -1.24 -1.33
CA ILE A 40 -7.55 -0.81 -2.44
C ILE A 40 -8.11 0.50 -3.00
N GLU A 41 -7.32 1.56 -2.96
CA GLU A 41 -7.73 2.88 -3.45
C GLU A 41 -6.63 3.49 -4.32
N ALA A 42 -7.04 4.18 -5.39
CA ALA A 42 -6.12 4.99 -6.19
C ALA A 42 -5.68 6.22 -5.40
N VAL A 43 -4.45 6.66 -5.63
CA VAL A 43 -3.98 7.92 -5.06
C VAL A 43 -4.54 9.11 -5.84
N THR A 44 -4.78 10.20 -5.12
CA THR A 44 -5.06 11.52 -5.67
C THR A 44 -3.76 12.30 -5.80
N TYR A 45 -3.44 12.73 -7.01
CA TYR A 45 -2.26 13.54 -7.29
C TYR A 45 -2.55 15.00 -6.95
N LYS A 46 -2.07 15.45 -5.80
CA LYS A 46 -2.19 16.83 -5.33
C LYS A 46 -1.07 17.17 -4.36
N THR A 47 -0.84 18.45 -4.12
CA THR A 47 0.04 18.90 -3.03
C THR A 47 -0.56 18.54 -1.67
N ARG A 48 0.30 18.32 -0.67
CA ARG A 48 -0.15 18.12 0.74
C ARG A 48 -0.67 19.40 1.39
N SER A 49 -0.36 20.56 0.81
CA SER A 49 -0.91 21.84 1.24
C SER A 49 -2.38 21.95 0.84
N GLU A 50 -3.24 22.23 1.80
CA GLU A 50 -4.66 22.53 1.58
C GLU A 50 -5.13 23.67 2.49
N THR A 51 -6.08 24.46 2.00
CA THR A 51 -6.74 25.49 2.79
C THR A 51 -7.88 24.87 3.57
N TRP A 52 -7.90 25.08 4.89
CA TRP A 52 -8.97 24.60 5.77
C TRP A 52 -10.31 25.23 5.39
N ASN A 53 -11.33 24.40 5.13
CA ASN A 53 -12.65 24.85 4.70
C ASN A 53 -13.69 24.95 5.83
N GLY A 54 -13.35 24.53 7.06
CA GLY A 54 -14.27 24.54 8.22
C GLY A 54 -15.27 23.38 8.29
N ASN A 55 -15.36 22.53 7.26
CA ASN A 55 -16.40 21.52 7.11
C ASN A 55 -15.88 20.08 7.23
N ASP A 56 -14.64 19.83 6.83
CA ASP A 56 -14.03 18.50 6.84
C ASP A 56 -12.54 18.55 7.20
N TRP A 57 -11.98 17.40 7.55
CA TRP A 57 -10.56 17.25 7.89
C TRP A 57 -9.64 17.15 6.67
N GLY A 58 -10.13 17.53 5.49
CA GLY A 58 -9.43 17.40 4.23
C GLY A 58 -9.30 15.96 3.74
N VAL A 59 -8.30 15.73 2.88
CA VAL A 59 -8.02 14.42 2.30
C VAL A 59 -6.95 13.72 3.11
N SER A 60 -7.19 12.46 3.49
CA SER A 60 -6.19 11.66 4.20
C SER A 60 -4.87 11.61 3.41
N ALA A 61 -3.76 11.92 4.08
CA ALA A 61 -2.42 11.90 3.48
C ALA A 61 -2.06 10.52 2.89
N THR A 62 -2.68 9.43 3.38
CA THR A 62 -2.53 8.08 2.82
C THR A 62 -3.09 7.96 1.41
N ARG A 63 -3.89 8.92 0.93
CA ARG A 63 -4.42 8.97 -0.44
C ARG A 63 -3.71 9.98 -1.32
N ILE A 64 -2.79 10.78 -0.79
CA ILE A 64 -2.14 11.85 -1.54
C ILE A 64 -0.79 11.35 -2.08
N LYS A 65 -0.53 11.69 -3.35
CA LYS A 65 0.79 11.60 -3.99
C LYS A 65 1.09 12.93 -4.67
N GLU A 66 2.36 13.32 -4.69
CA GLU A 66 2.78 14.59 -5.23
C GLU A 66 2.63 14.62 -6.77
N PRO A 67 2.23 15.77 -7.38
CA PRO A 67 1.93 15.86 -8.80
C PRO A 67 3.07 15.46 -9.74
N GLU A 68 4.33 15.64 -9.33
CA GLU A 68 5.51 15.23 -10.11
C GLU A 68 5.54 13.73 -10.41
N PHE A 69 4.85 12.90 -9.63
CA PHE A 69 4.75 11.45 -9.85
C PHE A 69 3.53 11.03 -10.68
N GLN A 70 2.78 11.97 -11.28
CA GLN A 70 1.54 11.67 -12.03
C GLN A 70 1.71 10.68 -13.18
N LEU A 71 2.92 10.53 -13.73
CA LEU A 71 3.22 9.55 -14.76
C LEU A 71 3.17 8.10 -14.23
N GLN A 72 3.38 7.91 -12.93
CA GLN A 72 3.25 6.62 -12.25
C GLN A 72 1.82 6.47 -11.77
N ARG A 73 1.06 5.49 -12.28
CA ARG A 73 -0.27 5.16 -11.73
C ARG A 73 -0.10 4.34 -10.46
N GLU A 74 -0.48 4.91 -9.31
CA GLU A 74 -0.31 4.26 -8.00
C GLU A 74 -1.67 3.92 -7.38
N VAL A 75 -1.76 2.70 -6.82
CA VAL A 75 -2.84 2.27 -5.92
C VAL A 75 -2.24 1.87 -4.58
N ARG A 76 -2.98 2.08 -3.49
CA ARG A 76 -2.56 1.73 -2.14
C ARG A 76 -3.51 0.71 -1.54
N ALA A 77 -2.92 -0.33 -0.95
CA ALA A 77 -3.61 -1.23 -0.04
C ALA A 77 -3.60 -0.63 1.36
N ILE A 78 -4.78 -0.34 1.91
CA ILE A 78 -4.94 0.35 3.19
C ILE A 78 -5.54 -0.62 4.22
N TRP A 79 -4.91 -0.70 5.39
CA TRP A 79 -5.36 -1.50 6.53
C TRP A 79 -5.52 -0.66 7.79
N TYR A 80 -6.30 -1.18 8.74
CA TYR A 80 -6.50 -0.56 10.05
C TYR A 80 -6.14 -1.56 11.13
N PRO A 81 -5.27 -1.21 12.09
CA PRO A 81 -4.99 -2.07 13.22
C PRO A 81 -6.25 -2.26 14.07
N LYS A 82 -6.40 -3.45 14.63
CA LYS A 82 -7.52 -3.79 15.53
C LYS A 82 -7.41 -3.07 16.87
N TYR A 83 -6.17 -2.83 17.32
CA TYR A 83 -5.85 -2.18 18.59
C TYR A 83 -5.13 -0.87 18.33
N ASN A 84 -5.25 0.08 19.25
CA ASN A 84 -4.58 1.38 19.16
C ASN A 84 -3.09 1.26 19.52
N ARG A 85 -2.32 0.59 18.67
CA ARG A 85 -0.87 0.45 18.79
C ARG A 85 -0.17 1.45 17.86
N PRO A 86 1.03 1.93 18.22
CA PRO A 86 1.84 2.77 17.34
C PRO A 86 2.07 2.07 16.00
N ILE A 87 1.78 2.78 14.91
CA ILE A 87 2.11 2.32 13.56
C ILE A 87 3.57 2.68 13.30
N LYS A 88 4.38 1.69 12.92
CA LYS A 88 5.77 1.87 12.51
C LYS A 88 6.02 1.17 11.18
N PRO A 89 7.02 1.59 10.40
CA PRO A 89 7.43 0.85 9.21
C PRO A 89 7.84 -0.58 9.58
N GLU A 90 7.36 -1.55 8.83
CA GLU A 90 7.65 -2.98 9.02
C GLU A 90 8.03 -3.59 7.67
N ILE A 91 9.12 -4.35 7.66
CA ILE A 91 9.51 -5.14 6.49
C ILE A 91 8.87 -6.51 6.62
N ILE A 92 8.08 -6.90 5.63
CA ILE A 92 7.38 -8.18 5.61
C ILE A 92 8.10 -9.11 4.64
N ASN A 93 8.81 -10.08 5.20
CA ASN A 93 9.47 -11.13 4.42
C ASN A 93 8.51 -12.30 4.20
N GLU A 94 7.68 -12.21 3.16
CA GLU A 94 6.71 -13.24 2.81
C GLU A 94 6.98 -13.77 1.39
N PRO A 95 7.84 -14.81 1.24
CA PRO A 95 8.23 -15.31 -0.07
C PRO A 95 7.06 -15.96 -0.82
N LEU A 96 6.02 -16.43 -0.14
CA LEU A 96 4.84 -17.03 -0.80
C LEU A 96 3.95 -16.01 -1.50
N LEU A 97 4.25 -14.70 -1.43
CA LEU A 97 3.56 -13.71 -2.26
C LEU A 97 3.95 -13.83 -3.74
N THR A 98 5.16 -14.28 -4.04
CA THR A 98 5.68 -14.35 -5.41
C THR A 98 4.91 -15.34 -6.29
N GLN A 99 4.26 -16.35 -5.70
CA GLN A 99 3.42 -17.30 -6.44
C GLN A 99 2.17 -16.67 -7.09
N PHE A 100 1.80 -15.46 -6.66
CA PHE A 100 0.68 -14.68 -7.22
C PHE A 100 1.14 -13.54 -8.13
N CYS A 101 2.44 -13.52 -8.41
CA CYS A 101 3.13 -12.55 -9.23
C CYS A 101 3.68 -13.23 -10.48
N ARG A 102 3.87 -12.45 -11.54
CA ARG A 102 4.62 -12.88 -12.72
C ARG A 102 5.44 -11.73 -13.26
N GLU A 103 6.57 -12.05 -13.88
CA GLU A 103 7.33 -11.07 -14.63
C GLU A 103 6.54 -10.62 -15.87
N VAL A 104 6.63 -9.33 -16.17
CA VAL A 104 6.10 -8.74 -17.40
C VAL A 104 7.28 -8.23 -18.21
N LYS A 105 7.40 -8.73 -19.44
CA LYS A 105 8.32 -8.14 -20.42
C LYS A 105 7.65 -6.88 -20.98
N ILE A 106 8.29 -5.74 -20.78
CA ILE A 106 7.91 -4.46 -21.38
C ILE A 106 8.54 -4.35 -22.77
#